data_AF-A0A5R2MZ10-F1
#
_entry.id   AF-A0A5R2MZ10-F1
#
_cell.length_a   1.000
_cell.length_b   1.000
_cell.length_c   1.000
_cell.angle_alpha   90.00
_cell.angle_beta   90.00
_cell.angle_gamma   90.00
#
_symmetry.space_group_name_H-M   'P 1'
#
loop_
_entity.id
_entity.type
_entity.pdbx_description
1 polymer ?
#
loop_
_entity_poly.entity_id
_entity_poly.type
_entity_poly.pdbx_seq_one_letter_code
_entity_poly.pdbx_strand_id
1 'polypeptide(L)'
;IEQVGTPDEVFQRPATRFVAGFIGSPPMNLQEATVADGKVVFAGGQSLPLPIRFKAKGNVGDKVVFGLRPDDIYPAGHGLHSGDAADVHDVELPVTVTEPLGNETLVFA
;
A
#
# COMPACT_ATOMS: atom_id res chain seq x y z
N ILE A 1 5.83 14.42 19.80
CA ILE A 1 5.68 12.95 19.81
C ILE A 1 4.67 12.63 18.73
N GLU A 2 5.03 11.84 17.72
CA GLU A 2 4.17 11.55 16.55
C GLU A 2 3.13 10.44 16.83
N GLN A 3 3.56 9.34 17.46
CA GLN A 3 2.69 8.23 17.86
C GLN A 3 3.37 7.45 19.01
N VAL A 4 2.57 6.86 19.89
CA VAL A 4 3.02 5.93 20.93
C VAL A 4 2.17 4.66 20.81
N GLY A 5 2.82 3.50 20.82
CA GLY A 5 2.19 2.19 20.71
C GLY A 5 3.24 1.07 20.72
N THR A 6 2.79 -0.17 20.69
CA THR A 6 3.67 -1.34 20.51
C THR A 6 4.33 -1.31 19.12
N PRO A 7 5.43 -2.05 18.90
CA PRO A 7 6.04 -2.18 17.57
C PRO A 7 5.03 -2.56 16.48
N ASP A 8 4.15 -3.52 16.76
CA ASP A 8 3.11 -3.95 15.83
C ASP A 8 2.08 -2.85 15.57
N GLU A 9 1.65 -2.12 16.59
CA GLU A 9 0.67 -1.04 16.43
C GLU A 9 1.20 0.08 15.54
N VAL A 10 2.44 0.53 15.76
CA VAL A 10 3.03 1.61 14.96
C VAL A 10 3.38 1.15 13.54
N PHE A 11 3.65 -0.15 13.34
CA PHE A 11 3.93 -0.72 12.02
C PHE A 11 2.65 -0.96 11.21
N GLN A 12 1.63 -1.61 11.81
CA GLN A 12 0.39 -2.05 11.16
C GLN A 12 -0.68 -0.94 11.07
N ARG A 13 -0.69 -0.01 12.03
CA ARG A 13 -1.69 1.06 12.14
C ARG A 13 -1.00 2.41 12.39
N PRO A 14 -0.16 2.89 11.45
CA PRO A 14 0.45 4.20 11.56
C PRO A 14 -0.63 5.30 11.59
N ALA A 15 -0.55 6.19 12.55
CA ALA A 15 -1.51 7.28 12.76
C ALA A 15 -1.28 8.46 11.82
N THR A 16 -0.05 8.62 11.31
CA THR A 16 0.33 9.72 10.41
C THR A 16 1.15 9.20 9.23
N ARG A 17 1.21 10.00 8.15
CA ARG A 17 2.06 9.71 6.97
C ARG A 17 3.54 9.63 7.35
N PHE A 18 3.96 10.45 8.33
CA PHE A 18 5.32 10.42 8.83
C PHE A 18 5.65 9.07 9.48
N VAL A 19 4.80 8.57 10.38
CA VAL A 19 5.03 7.25 11.00
C VAL A 19 4.99 6.13 9.97
N ALA A 20 4.06 6.18 9.01
CA ALA A 20 3.96 5.20 7.92
C ALA A 20 5.24 5.13 7.07
N GLY A 21 5.82 6.29 6.74
CA GLY A 21 7.05 6.39 5.95
C GLY A 21 8.34 6.20 6.75
N PHE A 22 8.29 6.26 8.09
CA PHE A 22 9.47 6.16 8.95
C PHE A 22 9.66 4.77 9.56
N ILE A 23 8.58 4.07 9.91
CA ILE A 23 8.62 2.75 10.53
C ILE A 23 8.57 1.67 9.46
N GLY A 24 9.55 0.77 9.43
CA GLY A 24 9.68 -0.32 8.46
C GLY A 24 10.83 -0.10 7.46
N SER A 25 11.47 -1.18 7.01
CA SER A 25 12.56 -1.13 6.04
C SER A 25 12.40 -2.27 5.02
N PRO A 26 12.07 -1.97 3.75
CA PRO A 26 11.85 -0.63 3.19
C PRO A 26 10.62 0.08 3.79
N PRO A 27 10.53 1.41 3.69
CA PRO A 27 9.39 2.17 4.20
C PRO A 27 8.10 1.86 3.42
N MET A 28 6.95 2.27 3.96
CA MET A 28 5.67 2.12 3.26
C MET A 28 5.67 2.90 1.94
N ASN A 29 5.15 2.28 0.87
CA ASN A 29 4.86 2.98 -0.38
C ASN A 29 3.69 3.92 -0.14
N LEU A 30 3.87 5.22 -0.37
CA LEU A 30 2.84 6.24 -0.20
C LEU A 30 2.61 6.97 -1.53
N GLN A 31 1.37 6.98 -2.01
CA GLN A 31 1.01 7.61 -3.28
C GLN A 31 -0.30 8.40 -3.15
N GLU A 32 -0.31 9.60 -3.73
CA GLU A 32 -1.51 10.43 -3.80
C GLU A 32 -2.53 9.81 -4.79
N ALA A 33 -3.80 9.82 -4.41
CA ALA A 33 -4.91 9.27 -5.18
C ALA A 33 -6.19 10.09 -4.96
N THR A 34 -7.18 9.88 -5.82
CA THR A 34 -8.52 10.46 -5.69
C THR A 34 -9.55 9.34 -5.59
N VAL A 35 -10.52 9.48 -4.69
CA VAL A 35 -11.64 8.53 -4.60
C VAL A 35 -12.62 8.81 -5.73
N ALA A 36 -12.96 7.79 -6.52
CA ALA A 36 -13.96 7.89 -7.59
C ALA A 36 -14.70 6.55 -7.74
N ASP A 37 -16.03 6.59 -7.71
CA ASP A 37 -16.91 5.44 -7.98
C ASP A 37 -16.51 4.13 -7.28
N GLY A 38 -16.21 4.22 -5.97
CA GLY A 38 -15.82 3.06 -5.16
C GLY A 38 -14.41 2.53 -5.45
N LYS A 39 -13.55 3.35 -6.07
CA LYS A 39 -12.13 3.07 -6.34
C LYS A 39 -11.25 4.19 -5.78
N VAL A 40 -9.97 3.88 -5.57
CA VAL A 40 -8.89 4.86 -5.52
C VAL A 40 -8.25 4.94 -6.90
N VAL A 41 -8.14 6.16 -7.44
CA VAL A 41 -7.59 6.43 -8.77
C VAL A 41 -6.31 7.24 -8.62
N PHE A 42 -5.22 6.73 -9.19
CA PHE A 42 -3.90 7.36 -9.14
C PHE A 42 -3.70 8.31 -10.32
N ALA A 43 -2.75 9.25 -10.19
CA ALA A 43 -2.46 10.21 -11.26
C ALA A 43 -2.04 9.57 -12.60
N GLY A 44 -1.44 8.38 -12.56
CA GLY A 44 -1.07 7.60 -13.75
C GLY A 44 -2.22 6.84 -14.42
N GLY A 45 -3.45 6.96 -13.89
CA GLY A 45 -4.65 6.30 -14.42
C GLY A 45 -4.90 4.90 -13.87
N GLN A 46 -3.94 4.30 -13.15
CA GLN A 46 -4.18 3.06 -12.41
C GLN A 46 -5.29 3.27 -11.38
N SER A 47 -6.03 2.22 -11.07
CA SER A 47 -7.02 2.26 -10.02
C SER A 47 -7.09 0.94 -9.28
N LEU A 48 -7.38 1.02 -7.97
CA LEU A 48 -7.67 -0.13 -7.13
C LEU A 48 -9.07 0.03 -6.54
N PRO A 49 -9.80 -1.07 -6.30
CA PRO A 49 -11.03 -1.02 -5.52
C PRO A 49 -10.80 -0.34 -4.17
N LEU A 50 -11.74 0.52 -3.77
CA LEU A 50 -11.70 1.14 -2.44
C LEU A 50 -12.02 0.06 -1.40
N PRO A 51 -11.12 -0.21 -0.43
CA PRO A 51 -11.34 -1.25 0.56
C PRO A 51 -12.67 -1.04 1.31
N ILE A 52 -13.37 -2.13 1.61
CA ILE A 52 -14.74 -2.10 2.20
C ILE A 52 -14.79 -1.22 3.45
N ARG A 53 -13.75 -1.29 4.31
CA ARG A 53 -13.62 -0.47 5.52
C ARG A 53 -13.64 1.04 5.30
N PHE A 54 -13.36 1.49 4.08
CA PHE A 54 -13.33 2.90 3.70
C PHE A 54 -14.52 3.32 2.82
N LYS A 55 -15.36 2.39 2.33
CA LYS A 55 -16.51 2.71 1.48
C LYS A 55 -17.51 3.68 2.12
N ALA A 56 -17.67 3.63 3.44
CA ALA A 56 -18.55 4.54 4.18
C ALA A 56 -17.89 5.88 4.53
N LYS A 57 -16.58 6.05 4.28
CA LYS A 57 -15.80 7.23 4.68
C LYS A 57 -15.28 8.06 3.51
N GLY A 58 -14.99 7.43 2.36
CA GLY A 58 -14.50 8.13 1.18
C GLY A 58 -15.65 8.62 0.30
N ASN A 59 -15.73 9.93 0.08
CA ASN A 59 -16.64 10.53 -0.88
C ASN A 59 -15.96 10.63 -2.25
N VAL A 60 -16.76 10.62 -3.31
CA VAL A 60 -16.25 10.87 -4.66
C VAL A 60 -15.61 12.27 -4.71
N GLY A 61 -14.39 12.34 -5.24
CA GLY A 61 -13.58 13.56 -5.33
C GLY A 61 -12.61 13.78 -4.16
N ASP A 62 -12.69 12.97 -3.10
CA ASP A 62 -11.77 13.10 -1.96
C ASP A 62 -10.32 12.81 -2.40
N LYS A 63 -9.42 13.72 -2.04
CA LYS A 63 -7.97 13.52 -2.18
C LYS A 63 -7.44 12.73 -1.00
N VAL A 64 -6.81 11.61 -1.27
CA VAL A 64 -6.32 10.66 -0.26
C VAL A 64 -4.88 10.24 -0.55
N VAL A 65 -4.19 9.75 0.47
CA VAL A 65 -2.94 9.01 0.28
C VAL A 65 -3.20 7.55 0.48
N PHE A 66 -2.88 6.77 -0.55
CA PHE A 66 -2.82 5.32 -0.50
C PHE A 66 -1.47 4.90 0.06
N GLY A 67 -1.50 3.98 1.03
CA GLY A 67 -0.32 3.42 1.65
C GLY A 67 -0.33 1.90 1.56
N LEU A 68 0.78 1.29 1.14
CA LEU A 68 0.94 -0.16 1.02
C LEU A 68 2.37 -0.58 1.41
N ARG A 69 2.51 -1.61 2.25
CA ARG A 69 3.86 -2.11 2.60
C ARG A 69 4.47 -2.84 1.41
N PRO A 70 5.82 -2.80 1.26
CA PRO A 70 6.51 -3.63 0.28
C PRO A 70 6.14 -5.12 0.42
N ASP A 71 6.04 -5.63 1.65
CA ASP A 71 5.71 -7.03 1.93
C ASP A 71 4.26 -7.42 1.59
N ASP A 72 3.38 -6.43 1.35
CA ASP A 72 1.99 -6.64 0.92
C ASP A 72 1.87 -6.68 -0.63
N ILE A 73 2.97 -6.49 -1.35
CA ILE A 73 3.04 -6.56 -2.82
C ILE A 73 3.94 -7.73 -3.19
N TYR A 74 3.47 -8.56 -4.09
CA TYR A 74 4.21 -9.75 -4.50
C TYR A 74 3.98 -10.05 -5.98
N PRO A 75 4.98 -10.59 -6.72
CA PRO A 75 4.80 -10.91 -8.12
C PRO A 75 3.69 -11.95 -8.32
N ALA A 76 2.91 -11.83 -9.40
CA ALA A 76 1.87 -12.80 -9.71
C ALA A 76 2.44 -14.24 -9.77
N GLY A 77 1.78 -15.18 -9.08
CA GLY A 77 2.25 -16.56 -8.95
C GLY A 77 3.37 -16.78 -7.93
N HIS A 78 3.87 -15.72 -7.28
CA HIS A 78 4.90 -15.76 -6.25
C HIS A 78 4.46 -14.95 -5.04
N GLY A 79 3.94 -15.61 -4.01
CA GLY A 79 3.57 -14.93 -2.77
C GLY A 79 2.54 -15.69 -1.97
N LEU A 80 2.44 -15.36 -0.68
CA LEU A 80 1.37 -15.80 0.19
C LEU A 80 0.65 -14.54 0.68
N HIS A 81 -0.63 -14.42 0.41
CA HIS A 81 -1.46 -13.39 1.02
C HIS A 81 -2.19 -13.95 2.22
N SER A 82 -2.32 -13.14 3.28
CA SER A 82 -3.07 -13.47 4.49
C SER A 82 -4.54 -13.01 4.43
N GLY A 83 -4.92 -12.25 3.39
CA GLY A 83 -6.28 -11.75 3.17
C GLY A 83 -7.17 -12.68 2.35
N ASP A 84 -8.45 -12.35 2.27
CA ASP A 84 -9.39 -13.03 1.39
C ASP A 84 -8.99 -12.82 -0.08
N ALA A 85 -9.23 -13.81 -0.94
CA ALA A 85 -8.90 -13.70 -2.37
C ALA A 85 -9.55 -12.48 -3.05
N ALA A 86 -10.66 -11.98 -2.50
CA ALA A 86 -11.34 -10.77 -2.97
C ALA A 86 -10.56 -9.47 -2.70
N ASP A 87 -9.61 -9.48 -1.77
CA ASP A 87 -8.77 -8.34 -1.41
C ASP A 87 -7.43 -8.32 -2.18
N VAL A 88 -7.18 -9.35 -3.01
CA VAL A 88 -6.01 -9.42 -3.89
C VAL A 88 -6.35 -8.80 -5.22
N HIS A 89 -5.51 -7.87 -5.68
CA HIS A 89 -5.70 -7.15 -6.92
C HIS A 89 -4.41 -7.15 -7.73
N ASP A 90 -4.53 -7.58 -8.98
CA ASP A 90 -3.41 -7.60 -9.90
C ASP A 90 -3.22 -6.23 -10.54
N VAL A 91 -1.96 -5.80 -10.61
CA VAL A 91 -1.53 -4.61 -11.33
C VAL A 91 -0.29 -4.95 -12.15
N GLU A 92 -0.22 -4.38 -13.35
CA GLU A 92 0.97 -4.50 -14.19
C GLU A 92 1.83 -3.24 -14.00
N LEU A 93 3.06 -3.44 -13.52
CA LEU A 93 4.02 -2.37 -13.23
C LEU A 93 5.38 -2.70 -13.87
N PRO A 94 6.01 -1.75 -14.57
CA PRO A 94 7.31 -1.99 -15.19
C PRO A 94 8.43 -1.99 -14.14
N VAL A 95 9.15 -3.11 -14.01
CA VAL A 95 10.31 -3.19 -13.11
C VAL A 95 11.44 -2.29 -13.65
N THR A 96 11.90 -1.38 -12.81
CA THR A 96 12.99 -0.44 -13.13
C THR A 96 14.33 -0.89 -12.57
N VAL A 97 14.34 -1.40 -11.33
CA VAL A 97 15.54 -1.84 -10.63
C VAL A 97 15.20 -3.05 -9.75
N THR A 98 16.17 -3.94 -9.59
CA THR A 98 16.13 -5.03 -8.61
C THR A 98 17.37 -5.00 -7.74
N GLU A 99 17.21 -5.14 -6.43
CA GLU A 99 18.32 -5.17 -5.47
C GLU A 99 18.31 -6.50 -4.69
N PRO A 100 19.23 -7.42 -4.98
CA PRO A 100 19.36 -8.68 -4.25
C PRO A 100 19.95 -8.46 -2.84
N LEU A 101 19.28 -8.95 -1.81
CA LEU A 101 19.70 -8.86 -0.40
C LEU A 101 20.01 -10.23 0.22
N GLY A 102 20.21 -11.25 -0.61
CA GLY A 102 20.45 -12.63 -0.18
C GLY A 102 19.26 -13.52 -0.52
N ASN A 103 18.45 -13.86 0.47
CA ASN A 103 17.23 -14.67 0.29
C ASN A 103 16.03 -13.85 -0.23
N GLU A 104 16.16 -12.53 -0.30
CA GLU A 104 15.13 -11.60 -0.74
C GLU A 104 15.67 -10.71 -1.86
N THR A 105 14.76 -10.16 -2.68
CA THR A 105 15.09 -9.18 -3.71
C THR A 105 14.09 -8.04 -3.61
N LEU A 106 14.58 -6.82 -3.40
CA LEU A 106 13.73 -5.64 -3.51
C LEU A 106 13.49 -5.35 -4.99
N VAL A 107 12.22 -5.14 -5.33
CA VAL A 107 11.79 -4.79 -6.69
C VAL A 107 11.25 -3.37 -6.67
N PHE A 108 11.80 -2.52 -7.53
CA PHE A 108 11.34 -1.15 -7.74
C PHE A 108 10.59 -1.11 -9.06
N ALA A 109 9.32 -0.68 -9.04
CA ALA A 109 8.41 -0.68 -10.19
C ALA A 109 7.56 0.60 -10.26
#